data_AF-A0A9E1S6P8-F1
#
_entry.id   AF-A0A9E1S6P8-F1
#
_cell.length_a   1.000
_cell.length_b   1.000
_cell.length_c   1.000
_cell.angle_alpha   90.00
_cell.angle_beta   90.00
_cell.angle_gamma   90.00
#
_symmetry.space_group_name_H-M   'P 1'
#
loop_
_entity.id
_entity.type
_entity.pdbx_description
1 polymer ?
#
loop_
_entity_poly.entity_id
_entity_poly.type
_entity_poly.pdbx_seq_one_letter_code
_entity_poly.pdbx_strand_id
1 'polypeptide(L)'
;MKIQNRRLFLQNFAIGSIGLPLGLDLVGKDKSDPNRFPIGIQEYTFNRLLRSGKLKHLDYPALVKNELGIKHVEYWSRPFDGKHTDKKFVGELKKRTSGEGISNVLILVDEKHELDDEKKSERDLSVDLHKGWIDCAAQLGCSAIRVNCRKGGDPQENLKRAVDGVGRLCEYAKDSPVKVVIEPHGRNSQNPDWLLAVMKELDHSHAGILPDFNNFGSYDRYSAVRKTLPYAPAVCAKALKFDEEGNETHTDYFKML
;
A
#
# COMPACT_ATOMS: atom_id res chain seq x y z
N MET A 1 26.36 11.41 -40.50
CA MET A 1 25.12 11.01 -39.80
C MET A 1 25.13 11.67 -38.43
N LYS A 2 24.58 12.90 -38.34
CA LYS A 2 24.63 13.74 -37.14
C LYS A 2 23.42 13.45 -36.25
N ILE A 3 23.71 13.33 -34.96
CA ILE A 3 22.82 13.08 -33.82
C ILE A 3 21.66 14.10 -33.81
N GLN A 4 20.41 13.63 -33.78
CA GLN A 4 19.25 14.47 -33.52
C GLN A 4 18.98 14.58 -32.02
N ASN A 5 19.03 15.82 -31.55
CA ASN A 5 18.94 16.22 -30.15
C ASN A 5 17.47 16.22 -29.68
N ARG A 6 17.20 15.69 -28.48
CA ARG A 6 15.86 15.57 -27.84
C ARG A 6 15.10 16.90 -27.66
N ARG A 7 15.73 18.05 -27.96
CA ARG A 7 15.14 19.39 -27.87
C ARG A 7 14.21 19.75 -29.04
N LEU A 8 14.21 19.01 -30.15
CA LEU A 8 13.39 19.35 -31.32
C LEU A 8 11.92 18.88 -31.25
N PHE A 9 11.57 18.05 -30.27
CA PHE A 9 10.21 17.49 -30.18
C PHE A 9 9.19 18.44 -29.51
N LEU A 10 9.65 19.50 -28.83
CA LEU A 10 8.79 20.40 -28.05
C LEU A 10 8.30 21.64 -28.84
N GLN A 11 8.62 21.79 -30.13
CA GLN A 11 8.30 23.01 -30.87
C GLN A 11 7.05 22.96 -31.76
N ASN A 12 6.29 21.86 -31.82
CA ASN A 12 5.16 21.72 -32.77
C ASN A 12 3.78 21.44 -32.15
N PHE A 13 3.49 21.90 -30.94
CA PHE A 13 2.10 21.94 -30.43
C PHE A 13 1.74 23.33 -29.92
N ALA A 14 1.56 24.24 -30.87
CA ALA A 14 0.74 25.42 -30.68
C ALA A 14 -0.14 25.57 -31.92
N ILE A 15 -1.43 25.30 -31.77
CA ILE A 15 -2.58 26.08 -32.26
C ILE A 15 -3.84 25.19 -32.14
N GLY A 16 -4.77 25.61 -31.27
CA GLY A 16 -6.21 25.45 -31.51
C GLY A 16 -7.00 24.42 -30.68
N SER A 17 -7.29 24.73 -29.41
CA SER A 17 -8.59 24.41 -28.81
C SER A 17 -8.76 25.06 -27.43
N ILE A 18 -9.95 25.65 -27.22
CA ILE A 18 -10.43 26.26 -25.98
C ILE A 18 -10.80 25.13 -25.01
N GLY A 19 -10.34 25.18 -23.75
CA GLY A 19 -10.95 24.44 -22.63
C GLY A 19 -10.00 23.74 -21.66
N LEU A 20 -10.15 24.10 -20.38
CA LEU A 20 -9.65 23.49 -19.13
C LEU A 20 -8.16 23.69 -18.77
N PRO A 21 -7.85 24.26 -17.58
CA PRO A 21 -6.51 24.18 -17.02
C PRO A 21 -6.33 22.76 -16.47
N LEU A 22 -6.02 21.80 -17.34
CA LEU A 22 -5.39 20.57 -16.90
C LEU A 22 -3.94 20.93 -16.56
N GLY A 23 -3.73 21.37 -15.32
CA GLY A 23 -2.44 21.30 -14.65
C GLY A 23 -2.04 19.84 -14.47
N LEU A 24 -1.78 19.16 -15.57
CA LEU A 24 -0.99 17.95 -15.55
C LEU A 24 0.46 18.43 -15.46
N ASP A 25 0.97 18.50 -14.24
CA ASP A 25 2.41 18.53 -13.99
C ASP A 25 3.00 17.23 -14.54
N LEU A 26 3.25 17.20 -15.85
CA LEU A 26 3.98 16.13 -16.55
C LEU A 26 5.49 16.22 -16.30
N VAL A 27 5.92 17.14 -15.44
CA VAL A 27 7.29 17.23 -14.96
C VAL A 27 7.40 16.32 -13.75
N GLY A 28 8.06 15.17 -13.92
CA GLY A 28 8.47 14.37 -12.78
C GLY A 28 9.28 15.23 -11.82
N LYS A 29 8.91 15.27 -10.53
CA LYS A 29 9.67 15.98 -9.50
C LYS A 29 11.14 15.58 -9.57
N ASP A 30 12.02 16.56 -9.37
CA ASP A 30 13.46 16.36 -9.37
C ASP A 30 13.82 15.20 -8.44
N LYS A 31 14.75 14.34 -8.85
CA LYS A 31 15.25 13.25 -8.02
C LYS A 31 15.84 13.75 -6.70
N SER A 32 16.38 14.97 -6.68
CA SER A 32 16.92 15.61 -5.49
C SER A 32 15.91 16.47 -4.72
N ASP A 33 14.64 16.52 -5.13
CA ASP A 33 13.61 17.23 -4.34
C ASP A 33 13.40 16.46 -3.01
N PRO A 34 13.68 17.08 -1.85
CA PRO A 34 13.43 16.43 -0.56
C PRO A 34 11.93 16.13 -0.33
N ASN A 35 11.04 16.75 -1.09
CA ASN A 35 9.59 16.52 -1.08
C ASN A 35 9.10 15.71 -2.28
N ARG A 36 9.99 14.94 -2.92
CA ARG A 36 9.68 14.12 -4.10
C ARG A 36 8.53 13.14 -3.84
N PHE A 37 8.47 12.56 -2.64
CA PHE A 37 7.37 11.72 -2.18
C PHE A 37 7.04 12.02 -0.72
N PRO A 38 5.75 12.01 -0.33
CA PRO A 38 5.37 12.12 1.07
C PRO A 38 5.83 10.88 1.85
N ILE A 39 6.36 11.10 3.05
CA ILE A 39 6.71 10.04 3.99
C ILE A 39 5.51 9.78 4.90
N GLY A 40 5.18 8.50 5.09
CA GLY A 40 4.18 8.04 6.05
C GLY A 40 4.77 7.03 7.04
N ILE A 41 4.05 6.80 8.13
CA ILE A 41 4.41 5.80 9.14
C ILE A 41 3.31 4.75 9.21
N GLN A 42 3.72 3.49 9.29
CA GLN A 42 2.85 2.35 9.57
C GLN A 42 2.70 2.15 11.07
N GLU A 43 1.46 1.99 11.54
CA GLU A 43 1.15 1.81 12.96
C GLU A 43 1.85 0.58 13.57
N TYR A 44 2.13 -0.45 12.76
CA TYR A 44 2.91 -1.61 13.19
C TYR A 44 4.31 -1.26 13.71
N THR A 45 4.91 -0.14 13.29
CA THR A 45 6.17 0.38 13.84
C THR A 45 6.09 0.53 15.37
N PHE A 46 4.91 0.88 15.90
CA PHE A 46 4.68 1.06 17.33
C PHE A 46 4.07 -0.18 18.01
N ASN A 47 4.15 -1.37 17.39
CA ASN A 47 3.50 -2.59 17.91
C ASN A 47 3.85 -2.88 19.39
N ARG A 48 5.08 -2.59 19.83
CA ARG A 48 5.50 -2.79 21.23
C ARG A 48 4.79 -1.81 22.18
N LEU A 49 4.68 -0.54 21.80
CA LEU A 49 3.98 0.47 22.60
C LEU A 49 2.49 0.17 22.68
N LEU A 50 1.87 -0.16 21.56
CA LEU A 50 0.45 -0.55 21.47
C LEU A 50 0.15 -1.77 22.33
N ARG A 51 0.95 -2.84 22.21
CA ARG A 51 0.78 -4.07 23.03
C ARG A 51 0.98 -3.83 24.52
N SER A 52 1.88 -2.92 24.89
CA SER A 52 2.11 -2.57 26.31
C SER A 52 1.07 -1.61 26.88
N GLY A 53 0.15 -1.07 26.06
CA GLY A 53 -0.82 -0.05 26.46
C GLY A 53 -0.23 1.36 26.62
N LYS A 54 1.06 1.55 26.36
CA LYS A 54 1.73 2.86 26.42
C LYS A 54 1.31 3.81 25.29
N LEU A 55 0.83 3.25 24.18
CA LEU A 55 0.19 4.00 23.10
C LEU A 55 -1.21 3.43 22.90
N LYS A 56 -2.23 4.29 22.90
CA LYS A 56 -3.59 3.90 22.51
C LYS A 56 -3.75 4.11 21.01
N HIS A 57 -4.55 3.26 20.36
CA HIS A 57 -4.83 3.35 18.92
C HIS A 57 -5.33 4.74 18.49
N LEU A 58 -6.26 5.34 19.25
CA LEU A 58 -6.79 6.68 18.93
C LEU A 58 -5.75 7.81 19.09
N ASP A 59 -4.65 7.58 19.79
CA ASP A 59 -3.61 8.58 20.05
C ASP A 59 -2.41 8.43 19.08
N TYR A 60 -2.35 7.33 18.32
CA TYR A 60 -1.30 7.06 17.33
C TYR A 60 -1.11 8.20 16.31
N PRO A 61 -2.16 8.75 15.66
CA PRO A 61 -1.95 9.80 14.67
C PRO A 61 -1.32 11.07 15.27
N ALA A 62 -1.72 11.42 16.50
CA ALA A 62 -1.15 12.57 17.21
C ALA A 62 0.32 12.35 17.56
N LEU A 63 0.69 11.13 17.98
CA LEU A 63 2.09 10.78 18.23
C LEU A 63 2.94 10.94 16.96
N VAL A 64 2.49 10.39 15.82
CA VAL A 64 3.23 10.49 14.55
C VAL A 64 3.43 11.95 14.13
N LYS A 65 2.39 12.77 14.25
CA LYS A 65 2.48 14.19 13.90
C LYS A 65 3.39 14.96 14.86
N ASN A 66 3.16 14.84 16.16
CA ASN A 66 3.80 15.71 17.15
C ASN A 66 5.25 15.33 17.41
N GLU A 67 5.55 14.04 17.44
CA GLU A 67 6.89 13.55 17.77
C GLU A 67 7.78 13.36 16.54
N LEU A 68 7.20 13.05 15.37
CA LEU A 68 7.96 12.78 14.15
C LEU A 68 7.78 13.84 13.06
N GLY A 69 6.85 14.79 13.22
CA GLY A 69 6.54 15.78 12.19
C GLY A 69 5.87 15.22 10.94
N ILE A 70 5.43 13.95 10.97
CA ILE A 70 4.88 13.24 9.81
C ILE A 70 3.35 13.35 9.79
N LYS A 71 2.79 13.63 8.61
CA LYS A 71 1.35 13.85 8.42
C LYS A 71 0.65 12.74 7.62
N HIS A 72 1.34 11.66 7.29
CA HIS A 72 0.74 10.52 6.59
C HIS A 72 0.79 9.30 7.51
N VAL A 73 -0.36 8.72 7.78
CA VAL A 73 -0.48 7.58 8.70
C VAL A 73 -1.12 6.39 8.01
N GLU A 74 -0.56 5.23 8.25
CA GLU A 74 -1.12 3.93 7.86
C GLU A 74 -1.48 3.16 9.12
N TYR A 75 -2.67 2.58 9.15
CA TYR A 75 -3.19 1.87 10.32
C TYR A 75 -2.91 0.37 10.25
N TRP A 76 -2.97 -0.32 11.39
CA TRP A 76 -2.91 -1.77 11.46
C TRP A 76 -4.21 -2.32 12.05
N SER A 77 -4.73 -3.43 11.51
CA SER A 77 -6.04 -3.94 11.89
C SER A 77 -6.16 -4.31 13.37
N ARG A 78 -5.09 -4.84 13.98
CA ARG A 78 -5.17 -5.39 15.35
C ARG A 78 -5.50 -4.35 16.42
N PRO A 79 -4.86 -3.16 16.44
CA PRO A 79 -5.22 -2.07 17.36
C PRO A 79 -6.69 -1.61 17.36
N PHE A 80 -7.46 -1.85 16.29
CA PHE A 80 -8.90 -1.55 16.28
C PHE A 80 -9.68 -2.43 17.25
N ASP A 81 -9.16 -3.62 17.59
CA ASP A 81 -9.78 -4.54 18.56
C ASP A 81 -11.27 -4.79 18.23
N GLY A 82 -11.53 -5.19 16.98
CA GLY A 82 -12.86 -5.49 16.45
C GLY A 82 -13.74 -4.27 16.13
N LYS A 83 -13.30 -3.03 16.39
CA LYS A 83 -14.12 -1.81 16.24
C LYS A 83 -14.12 -1.18 14.85
N HIS A 84 -13.62 -1.90 13.84
CA HIS A 84 -13.55 -1.39 12.46
C HIS A 84 -14.94 -1.25 11.81
N THR A 85 -15.96 -1.94 12.31
CA THR A 85 -17.37 -1.76 11.91
C THR A 85 -18.15 -0.80 12.81
N ASP A 86 -17.55 -0.33 13.91
CA ASP A 86 -18.14 0.70 14.76
C ASP A 86 -17.94 2.08 14.12
N LYS A 87 -18.97 2.55 13.41
CA LYS A 87 -18.95 3.84 12.72
C LYS A 87 -18.62 5.02 13.64
N LYS A 88 -18.94 4.96 14.95
CA LYS A 88 -18.61 6.05 15.89
C LYS A 88 -17.12 6.02 16.22
N PHE A 89 -16.57 4.84 16.47
CA PHE A 89 -15.14 4.67 16.70
C PHE A 89 -14.30 5.11 15.49
N VAL A 90 -14.65 4.63 14.30
CA VAL A 90 -13.97 5.02 13.04
C VAL A 90 -14.15 6.52 12.77
N GLY A 91 -15.32 7.07 13.07
CA GLY A 91 -15.60 8.51 12.97
C GLY A 91 -14.74 9.36 13.91
N GLU A 92 -14.49 8.89 15.13
CA GLU A 92 -13.58 9.56 16.06
C GLU A 92 -12.13 9.55 15.54
N LEU A 93 -11.66 8.42 15.01
CA LEU A 93 -10.32 8.34 14.41
C LEU A 93 -10.17 9.27 13.19
N LYS A 94 -11.21 9.35 12.33
CA LYS A 94 -11.27 10.32 11.22
C LYS A 94 -11.23 11.76 11.72
N LYS A 95 -11.99 12.07 12.78
CA LYS A 95 -12.05 13.42 13.36
C LYS A 95 -10.70 13.89 13.87
N ARG A 96 -9.94 12.99 14.53
CA ARG A 96 -8.60 13.26 15.05
C ARG A 96 -7.56 13.54 13.98
N THR A 97 -7.82 13.16 12.73
CA THR A 97 -6.89 13.35 11.62
C THR A 97 -7.29 14.51 10.71
N SER A 98 -8.58 14.65 10.40
CA SER A 98 -9.09 15.63 9.42
C SER A 98 -8.81 17.09 9.81
N GLY A 99 -8.92 17.45 11.09
CA GLY A 99 -8.65 18.81 11.57
C GLY A 99 -7.17 19.14 11.74
N GLU A 100 -6.31 18.10 11.74
CA GLU A 100 -4.88 18.23 12.05
C GLU A 100 -4.00 18.22 10.78
N GLY A 101 -4.62 18.14 9.60
CA GLY A 101 -3.94 17.99 8.32
C GLY A 101 -3.20 16.65 8.18
N ILE A 102 -3.69 15.61 8.86
CA ILE A 102 -3.14 14.25 8.78
C ILE A 102 -3.92 13.47 7.72
N SER A 103 -3.21 12.89 6.77
CA SER A 103 -3.74 12.01 5.74
C SER A 103 -3.69 10.55 6.19
N ASN A 104 -4.85 9.89 6.14
CA ASN A 104 -4.97 8.45 6.33
C ASN A 104 -4.69 7.77 4.99
N VAL A 105 -3.63 6.95 4.90
CA VAL A 105 -3.15 6.40 3.63
C VAL A 105 -3.77 5.04 3.34
N LEU A 106 -3.52 4.05 4.20
CA LEU A 106 -4.06 2.69 4.07
C LEU A 106 -4.24 2.00 5.43
N ILE A 107 -4.90 0.83 5.42
CA ILE A 107 -4.99 -0.07 6.57
C ILE A 107 -4.31 -1.41 6.24
N LEU A 108 -3.36 -1.84 7.07
CA LEU A 108 -2.77 -3.18 7.01
C LEU A 108 -3.70 -4.17 7.68
N VAL A 109 -4.34 -5.03 6.87
CA VAL A 109 -5.31 -6.00 7.34
C VAL A 109 -4.64 -7.36 7.54
N ASP A 110 -4.51 -7.75 8.79
CA ASP A 110 -4.18 -9.11 9.19
C ASP A 110 -5.44 -9.81 9.70
N GLU A 111 -6.02 -10.67 8.85
CA GLU A 111 -7.13 -11.55 9.21
C GLU A 111 -6.65 -12.97 9.53
N LYS A 112 -7.53 -13.73 10.20
CA LYS A 112 -7.27 -15.12 10.59
C LYS A 112 -7.23 -16.08 9.39
N HIS A 113 -8.05 -15.80 8.37
CA HIS A 113 -8.22 -16.63 7.18
C HIS A 113 -7.56 -15.96 5.98
N GLU A 114 -7.00 -16.76 5.07
CA GLU A 114 -6.26 -16.26 3.92
C GLU A 114 -7.14 -16.15 2.67
N LEU A 115 -6.91 -15.10 1.86
CA LEU A 115 -7.62 -14.88 0.60
C LEU A 115 -7.23 -15.88 -0.50
N ASP A 116 -6.15 -16.62 -0.30
CA ASP A 116 -5.64 -17.66 -1.20
C ASP A 116 -5.78 -19.08 -0.59
N ASP A 117 -6.65 -19.26 0.41
CA ASP A 117 -6.85 -20.56 1.06
C ASP A 117 -7.33 -21.65 0.08
N GLU A 118 -6.81 -22.87 0.27
CA GLU A 118 -7.20 -24.09 -0.43
C GLU A 118 -8.69 -24.39 -0.30
N LYS A 119 -9.24 -24.24 0.92
CA LYS A 119 -10.64 -24.49 1.21
C LYS A 119 -11.45 -23.27 0.84
N LYS A 120 -12.40 -23.44 -0.09
CA LYS A 120 -13.29 -22.35 -0.52
C LYS A 120 -14.04 -21.71 0.65
N SER A 121 -14.48 -22.49 1.64
CA SER A 121 -15.17 -21.97 2.82
C SER A 121 -14.29 -21.00 3.64
N GLU A 122 -12.99 -21.28 3.76
CA GLU A 122 -12.05 -20.41 4.48
C GLU A 122 -11.79 -19.13 3.70
N ARG A 123 -11.69 -19.22 2.37
CA ARG A 123 -11.64 -18.04 1.48
C ARG A 123 -12.90 -17.19 1.58
N ASP A 124 -14.08 -17.81 1.57
CA ASP A 124 -15.37 -17.11 1.71
C ASP A 124 -15.40 -16.30 3.02
N LEU A 125 -15.00 -16.92 4.14
CA LEU A 125 -14.87 -16.23 5.43
C LEU A 125 -13.84 -15.09 5.39
N SER A 126 -12.67 -15.31 4.78
CA SER A 126 -11.65 -14.26 4.63
C SER A 126 -12.20 -13.06 3.86
N VAL A 127 -12.87 -13.29 2.73
CA VAL A 127 -13.49 -12.23 1.92
C VAL A 127 -14.51 -11.46 2.75
N ASP A 128 -15.41 -12.14 3.47
CA ASP A 128 -16.45 -11.46 4.24
C ASP A 128 -15.88 -10.63 5.40
N LEU A 129 -14.82 -11.09 6.06
CA LEU A 129 -14.11 -10.31 7.10
C LEU A 129 -13.43 -9.06 6.52
N HIS A 130 -12.83 -9.16 5.32
CA HIS A 130 -12.13 -8.02 4.69
C HIS A 130 -13.08 -6.93 4.18
N LYS A 131 -14.35 -7.24 3.87
CA LYS A 131 -15.32 -6.23 3.42
C LYS A 131 -15.51 -5.10 4.44
N GLY A 132 -15.60 -5.43 5.72
CA GLY A 132 -15.70 -4.42 6.78
C GLY A 132 -14.49 -3.50 6.87
N TRP A 133 -13.31 -3.97 6.45
CA TRP A 133 -12.11 -3.14 6.38
C TRP A 133 -12.09 -2.19 5.18
N ILE A 134 -12.71 -2.57 4.06
CA ILE A 134 -12.91 -1.69 2.91
C ILE A 134 -13.82 -0.53 3.33
N ASP A 135 -14.92 -0.81 4.01
CA ASP A 135 -15.83 0.21 4.55
C ASP A 135 -15.13 1.13 5.56
N CYS A 136 -14.34 0.54 6.48
CA CYS A 136 -13.54 1.29 7.45
C CYS A 136 -12.53 2.22 6.75
N ALA A 137 -11.79 1.72 5.77
CA ALA A 137 -10.84 2.48 4.98
C ALA A 137 -11.53 3.63 4.23
N ALA A 138 -12.67 3.37 3.60
CA ALA A 138 -13.45 4.40 2.92
C ALA A 138 -13.94 5.48 3.90
N GLN A 139 -14.42 5.09 5.09
CA GLN A 139 -14.85 6.04 6.11
C GLN A 139 -13.67 6.91 6.59
N LEU A 140 -12.48 6.32 6.83
CA LEU A 140 -11.27 7.05 7.24
C LEU A 140 -10.70 7.94 6.12
N GLY A 141 -11.07 7.70 4.86
CA GLY A 141 -10.50 8.38 3.70
C GLY A 141 -9.17 7.78 3.23
N CYS A 142 -8.91 6.52 3.58
CA CYS A 142 -7.78 5.75 3.05
C CYS A 142 -7.98 5.45 1.56
N SER A 143 -6.87 5.33 0.84
CA SER A 143 -6.86 4.97 -0.58
C SER A 143 -6.71 3.46 -0.82
N ALA A 144 -6.36 2.68 0.21
CA ALA A 144 -6.21 1.24 0.09
C ALA A 144 -6.41 0.48 1.41
N ILE A 145 -6.65 -0.82 1.30
CA ILE A 145 -6.34 -1.81 2.32
C ILE A 145 -5.22 -2.72 1.80
N ARG A 146 -4.26 -3.03 2.66
CA ARG A 146 -3.27 -4.08 2.40
C ARG A 146 -3.82 -5.40 2.88
N VAL A 147 -3.75 -6.42 2.02
CA VAL A 147 -4.16 -7.79 2.30
C VAL A 147 -3.00 -8.78 2.14
N ASN A 148 -3.22 -10.01 2.62
CA ASN A 148 -2.26 -11.10 2.57
C ASN A 148 -2.70 -12.19 1.58
N CYS A 149 -1.72 -12.86 0.98
CA CYS A 149 -1.89 -14.15 0.29
C CYS A 149 -0.78 -15.10 0.77
N ARG A 150 -0.94 -15.66 1.97
CA ARG A 150 0.11 -16.43 2.67
C ARG A 150 -0.17 -17.92 2.74
N LYS A 151 -1.14 -18.47 2.00
CA LYS A 151 -1.36 -19.92 1.98
C LYS A 151 -0.23 -20.65 1.25
N GLY A 152 0.15 -20.15 0.07
CA GLY A 152 1.17 -20.76 -0.78
C GLY A 152 0.76 -22.13 -1.34
N GLY A 153 1.71 -23.06 -1.42
CA GLY A 153 1.53 -24.36 -2.08
C GLY A 153 1.89 -24.29 -3.57
N ASP A 154 1.27 -25.11 -4.41
CA ASP A 154 1.47 -25.06 -5.85
C ASP A 154 1.19 -23.65 -6.40
N PRO A 155 2.16 -22.98 -7.06
CA PRO A 155 2.00 -21.58 -7.47
C PRO A 155 0.83 -21.33 -8.43
N GLN A 156 0.51 -22.28 -9.32
CA GLN A 156 -0.55 -22.10 -10.31
C GLN A 156 -1.93 -22.24 -9.66
N GLU A 157 -2.12 -23.23 -8.80
CA GLU A 157 -3.37 -23.39 -8.04
C GLU A 157 -3.56 -22.27 -7.01
N ASN A 158 -2.47 -21.83 -6.37
CA ASN A 158 -2.49 -20.70 -5.44
C ASN A 158 -2.81 -19.38 -6.15
N LEU A 159 -2.31 -19.15 -7.37
CA LEU A 159 -2.67 -17.99 -8.19
C LEU A 159 -4.18 -17.95 -8.43
N LYS A 160 -4.80 -19.05 -8.87
CA LYS A 160 -6.25 -19.11 -9.12
C LYS A 160 -7.06 -18.75 -7.86
N ARG A 161 -6.61 -19.18 -6.68
CA ARG A 161 -7.26 -18.90 -5.40
C ARG A 161 -7.11 -17.44 -4.99
N ALA A 162 -5.91 -16.88 -5.14
CA ALA A 162 -5.65 -15.48 -4.87
C ALA A 162 -6.50 -14.58 -5.78
N VAL A 163 -6.59 -14.91 -7.09
CA VAL A 163 -7.45 -14.18 -8.05
C VAL A 163 -8.91 -14.23 -7.62
N ASP A 164 -9.43 -15.38 -7.19
CA ASP A 164 -10.81 -15.47 -6.68
C ASP A 164 -11.03 -14.64 -5.40
N GLY A 165 -10.19 -14.81 -4.37
CA GLY A 165 -10.37 -14.11 -3.09
C GLY A 165 -10.18 -12.60 -3.21
N VAL A 166 -9.08 -12.17 -3.81
CA VAL A 166 -8.76 -10.75 -4.01
C VAL A 166 -9.72 -10.12 -5.03
N GLY A 167 -10.07 -10.82 -6.11
CA GLY A 167 -11.01 -10.33 -7.12
C GLY A 167 -12.39 -10.03 -6.56
N ARG A 168 -12.88 -10.85 -5.63
CA ARG A 168 -14.15 -10.59 -4.94
C ARG A 168 -14.10 -9.36 -4.03
N LEU A 169 -12.94 -9.07 -3.42
CA LEU A 169 -12.76 -7.83 -2.67
C LEU A 169 -12.65 -6.62 -3.58
N CYS A 170 -11.96 -6.74 -4.71
CA CYS A 170 -11.90 -5.72 -5.74
C CYS A 170 -13.29 -5.36 -6.27
N GLU A 171 -14.12 -6.35 -6.56
CA GLU A 171 -15.52 -6.15 -6.98
C GLU A 171 -16.35 -5.47 -5.89
N TYR A 172 -16.17 -5.85 -4.63
CA TYR A 172 -16.84 -5.18 -3.51
C TYR A 172 -16.41 -3.72 -3.36
N ALA A 173 -15.13 -3.43 -3.60
CA ALA A 173 -14.55 -2.09 -3.46
C ALA A 173 -14.87 -1.15 -4.63
N LYS A 174 -15.46 -1.64 -5.74
CA LYS A 174 -15.53 -0.94 -7.04
C LYS A 174 -16.18 0.46 -7.00
N ASP A 175 -17.09 0.68 -6.07
CA ASP A 175 -17.84 1.93 -5.89
C ASP A 175 -17.22 2.83 -4.81
N SER A 176 -16.02 2.48 -4.31
CA SER A 176 -15.25 3.20 -3.29
C SER A 176 -13.90 3.65 -3.87
N PRO A 177 -13.18 4.59 -3.23
CA PRO A 177 -11.82 4.93 -3.63
C PRO A 177 -10.76 3.91 -3.18
N VAL A 178 -11.15 2.83 -2.50
CA VAL A 178 -10.24 1.95 -1.75
C VAL A 178 -9.72 0.81 -2.62
N LYS A 179 -8.42 0.82 -2.93
CA LYS A 179 -7.75 -0.32 -3.57
C LYS A 179 -7.51 -1.48 -2.62
N VAL A 180 -7.46 -2.70 -3.16
CA VAL A 180 -7.03 -3.91 -2.46
C VAL A 180 -5.62 -4.24 -2.94
N VAL A 181 -4.63 -4.07 -2.06
CA VAL A 181 -3.22 -4.26 -2.40
C VAL A 181 -2.61 -5.47 -1.72
N ILE A 182 -1.93 -6.31 -2.49
CA ILE A 182 -1.19 -7.45 -1.96
C ILE A 182 0.21 -6.98 -1.58
N GLU A 183 0.61 -7.15 -0.31
CA GLU A 183 2.01 -7.00 0.09
C GLU A 183 2.72 -8.36 -0.07
N PRO A 184 3.92 -8.43 -0.66
CA PRO A 184 4.73 -9.64 -0.60
C PRO A 184 4.99 -9.95 0.87
N HIS A 185 4.59 -11.12 1.35
CA HIS A 185 4.65 -11.44 2.79
C HIS A 185 4.78 -12.94 3.09
N GLY A 186 5.64 -13.63 2.34
CA GLY A 186 5.94 -15.05 2.52
C GLY A 186 5.38 -15.95 1.42
N ARG A 187 6.01 -17.12 1.23
CA ARG A 187 5.58 -18.13 0.25
C ARG A 187 5.51 -17.55 -1.17
N ASN A 188 4.47 -17.90 -1.93
CA ASN A 188 4.31 -17.49 -3.33
C ASN A 188 4.21 -15.98 -3.51
N SER A 189 3.65 -15.25 -2.52
CA SER A 189 3.55 -13.78 -2.59
C SER A 189 4.92 -13.08 -2.60
N GLN A 190 6.02 -13.76 -2.22
CA GLN A 190 7.37 -13.18 -2.32
C GLN A 190 7.92 -13.21 -3.75
N ASN A 191 7.33 -14.01 -4.65
CA ASN A 191 7.74 -14.06 -6.04
C ASN A 191 7.12 -12.88 -6.81
N PRO A 192 7.92 -11.93 -7.32
CA PRO A 192 7.38 -10.80 -8.08
C PRO A 192 6.65 -11.23 -9.35
N ASP A 193 7.09 -12.31 -10.02
CA ASP A 193 6.44 -12.77 -11.25
C ASP A 193 5.07 -13.43 -10.94
N TRP A 194 4.93 -14.05 -9.77
CA TRP A 194 3.63 -14.53 -9.28
C TRP A 194 2.67 -13.36 -8.99
N LEU A 195 3.14 -12.30 -8.34
CA LEU A 195 2.34 -11.09 -8.09
C LEU A 195 1.89 -10.43 -9.40
N LEU A 196 2.78 -10.32 -10.39
CA LEU A 196 2.44 -9.78 -11.71
C LEU A 196 1.40 -10.63 -12.44
N ALA A 197 1.52 -11.95 -12.35
CA ALA A 197 0.53 -12.86 -12.93
C ALA A 197 -0.84 -12.72 -12.24
N VAL A 198 -0.89 -12.55 -10.92
CA VAL A 198 -2.14 -12.27 -10.19
C VAL A 198 -2.76 -10.95 -10.66
N MET A 199 -1.96 -9.88 -10.79
CA MET A 199 -2.47 -8.58 -11.27
C MET A 199 -3.01 -8.65 -12.70
N LYS A 200 -2.31 -9.37 -13.58
CA LYS A 200 -2.74 -9.58 -14.97
C LYS A 200 -4.06 -10.35 -15.04
N GLU A 201 -4.22 -11.39 -14.24
CA GLU A 201 -5.43 -12.21 -14.25
C GLU A 201 -6.61 -11.53 -13.57
N LEU A 202 -6.36 -10.66 -12.59
CA LEU A 202 -7.39 -9.83 -11.97
C LEU A 202 -7.91 -8.76 -12.94
N ASP A 203 -7.02 -8.12 -13.72
CA ASP A 203 -7.33 -7.03 -14.65
C ASP A 203 -8.35 -6.02 -14.10
N HIS A 204 -8.13 -5.57 -12.86
CA HIS A 204 -9.09 -4.76 -12.11
C HIS A 204 -8.47 -3.47 -11.58
N SER A 205 -9.14 -2.34 -11.75
CA SER A 205 -8.64 -1.00 -11.37
C SER A 205 -8.37 -0.82 -9.87
N HIS A 206 -9.07 -1.60 -9.05
CA HIS A 206 -8.91 -1.65 -7.59
C HIS A 206 -7.85 -2.66 -7.13
N ALA A 207 -7.32 -3.51 -8.00
CA ALA A 207 -6.22 -4.39 -7.65
C ALA A 207 -4.89 -3.62 -7.64
N GLY A 208 -4.01 -3.96 -6.70
CA GLY A 208 -2.66 -3.43 -6.68
C GLY A 208 -1.69 -4.27 -5.86
N ILE A 209 -0.47 -3.77 -5.77
CA ILE A 209 0.61 -4.37 -4.98
C ILE A 209 1.09 -3.30 -4.00
N LEU A 210 1.47 -3.67 -2.78
CA LEU A 210 2.23 -2.83 -1.88
C LEU A 210 3.68 -3.35 -1.89
N PRO A 211 4.57 -2.85 -2.77
CA PRO A 211 5.94 -3.33 -2.80
C PRO A 211 6.62 -3.02 -1.47
N ASP A 212 7.33 -4.01 -0.92
CA ASP A 212 8.08 -3.88 0.33
C ASP A 212 9.56 -4.07 0.03
N PHE A 213 10.40 -3.19 0.59
CA PHE A 213 11.83 -3.19 0.30
C PHE A 213 12.58 -4.45 0.73
N ASN A 214 12.00 -5.28 1.59
CA ASN A 214 12.67 -6.44 2.17
C ASN A 214 11.85 -7.75 2.12
N ASN A 215 10.55 -7.71 1.85
CA ASN A 215 9.71 -8.92 1.94
C ASN A 215 9.70 -9.83 0.69
N PHE A 216 10.52 -9.56 -0.32
CA PHE A 216 10.67 -10.42 -1.51
C PHE A 216 11.53 -11.68 -1.28
N GLY A 217 11.85 -12.06 -0.04
CA GLY A 217 12.51 -13.34 0.26
C GLY A 217 13.89 -13.47 -0.40
N SER A 218 14.11 -14.53 -1.20
CA SER A 218 15.36 -14.76 -1.92
C SER A 218 15.47 -14.04 -3.26
N TYR A 219 14.42 -13.33 -3.71
CA TYR A 219 14.43 -12.59 -4.95
C TYR A 219 15.19 -11.26 -4.79
N ASP A 220 15.79 -10.75 -5.88
CA ASP A 220 16.46 -9.44 -5.86
C ASP A 220 15.43 -8.33 -5.59
N ARG A 221 15.52 -7.71 -4.42
CA ARG A 221 14.59 -6.68 -3.95
C ARG A 221 14.46 -5.50 -4.89
N TYR A 222 15.56 -5.03 -5.51
CA TYR A 222 15.55 -3.86 -6.38
C TYR A 222 14.78 -4.13 -7.68
N SER A 223 15.06 -5.27 -8.31
CA SER A 223 14.32 -5.73 -9.48
C SER A 223 12.85 -6.01 -9.15
N ALA A 224 12.58 -6.65 -8.01
CA ALA A 224 11.21 -6.99 -7.59
C ALA A 224 10.35 -5.75 -7.30
N VAL A 225 10.88 -4.76 -6.56
CA VAL A 225 10.24 -3.45 -6.36
C VAL A 225 10.01 -2.79 -7.71
N ARG A 226 11.03 -2.67 -8.56
CA ARG A 226 10.89 -2.04 -9.89
C ARG A 226 9.79 -2.67 -10.75
N LYS A 227 9.71 -4.01 -10.77
CA LYS A 227 8.69 -4.76 -11.52
C LYS A 227 7.27 -4.47 -11.03
N THR A 228 7.11 -4.30 -9.71
CA THR A 228 5.78 -4.20 -9.07
C THR A 228 5.29 -2.76 -8.89
N LEU A 229 6.17 -1.77 -8.96
CA LEU A 229 5.84 -0.34 -8.86
C LEU A 229 4.66 0.15 -9.72
N PRO A 230 4.45 -0.32 -10.98
CA PRO A 230 3.31 0.13 -11.78
C PRO A 230 1.93 -0.16 -11.15
N TYR A 231 1.86 -1.09 -10.20
CA TYR A 231 0.63 -1.48 -9.51
C TYR A 231 0.51 -0.86 -8.10
N ALA A 232 1.45 0.02 -7.73
CA ALA A 232 1.62 0.47 -6.35
C ALA A 232 0.94 1.82 -6.08
N PRO A 233 -0.09 1.89 -5.20
CA PRO A 233 -0.58 3.16 -4.67
C PRO A 233 0.29 3.70 -3.52
N ALA A 234 1.10 2.85 -2.90
CA ALA A 234 2.06 3.16 -1.84
C ALA A 234 3.21 2.15 -1.88
N VAL A 235 4.29 2.39 -1.14
CA VAL A 235 5.48 1.52 -1.06
C VAL A 235 5.90 1.39 0.40
N CYS A 236 6.12 0.16 0.88
CA CYS A 236 6.60 -0.08 2.24
C CYS A 236 8.13 -0.01 2.29
N ALA A 237 8.63 1.09 2.87
CA ALA A 237 10.04 1.31 3.15
C ALA A 237 10.48 0.55 4.41
N LYS A 238 10.49 -0.79 4.36
CA LYS A 238 10.91 -1.64 5.47
C LYS A 238 12.39 -1.40 5.80
N ALA A 239 12.65 -1.04 7.05
CA ALA A 239 14.00 -0.94 7.60
C ALA A 239 14.14 -1.86 8.83
N LEU A 240 15.29 -2.54 8.97
CA LEU A 240 15.51 -3.52 10.03
C LEU A 240 16.65 -3.13 10.96
N LYS A 241 17.77 -2.67 10.39
CA LYS A 241 18.96 -2.30 11.15
C LYS A 241 19.69 -1.17 10.44
N PHE A 242 20.25 -0.27 11.24
CA PHE A 242 21.07 0.83 10.77
C PHE A 242 22.52 0.68 11.25
N ASP A 243 23.47 1.17 10.45
CA ASP A 243 24.85 1.36 10.86
C ASP A 243 25.02 2.67 11.66
N GLU A 244 26.27 3.00 12.02
CA GLU A 244 26.59 4.21 12.80
C GLU A 244 26.35 5.51 12.02
N GLU A 245 26.31 5.46 10.69
CA GLU A 245 26.05 6.60 9.80
C GLU A 245 24.55 6.78 9.52
N GLY A 246 23.70 5.84 9.99
CA GLY A 246 22.26 5.87 9.79
C GLY A 246 21.81 5.22 8.47
N ASN A 247 22.66 4.46 7.79
CA ASN A 247 22.28 3.71 6.59
C ASN A 247 21.66 2.37 6.97
N GLU A 248 20.61 1.94 6.26
CA GLU A 248 20.01 0.62 6.48
C GLU A 248 20.96 -0.47 5.96
N THR A 249 21.28 -1.47 6.79
CA THR A 249 22.39 -2.40 6.51
C THR A 249 22.04 -3.53 5.54
N HIS A 250 20.77 -3.74 5.21
CA HIS A 250 20.28 -4.83 4.35
C HIS A 250 19.80 -4.31 2.98
N THR A 251 19.43 -3.04 2.91
CA THR A 251 18.86 -2.37 1.74
C THR A 251 19.62 -1.06 1.52
N ASP A 252 20.22 -0.91 0.35
CA ASP A 252 20.72 0.38 -0.09
C ASP A 252 19.53 1.27 -0.49
N TYR A 253 19.13 2.18 0.39
CA TYR A 253 18.01 3.08 0.18
C TYR A 253 18.30 4.11 -0.94
N PHE A 254 19.56 4.50 -1.13
CA PHE A 254 19.95 5.42 -2.21
C PHE A 254 19.79 4.78 -3.58
N LYS A 255 20.05 3.48 -3.69
CA LYS A 255 19.78 2.70 -4.90
C LYS A 255 18.29 2.42 -5.11
N MET A 256 17.52 2.30 -4.03
CA MET A 256 16.10 1.95 -4.09
C MET A 256 15.20 3.10 -4.58
N LEU A 257 15.54 4.36 -4.24
CA LEU A 257 14.75 5.58 -4.51
C LEU A 257 15.14 6.31 -5.82
#